data_AF-A0A091F5E6-F1
#
_entry.id   AF-A0A091F5E6-F1
#
_cell.length_a   1.000
_cell.length_b   1.000
_cell.length_c   1.000
_cell.angle_alpha   90.00
_cell.angle_beta   90.00
_cell.angle_gamma   90.00
#
_symmetry.space_group_name_H-M   'P 1'
#
loop_
_entity.id
_entity.type
_entity.pdbx_description
1 polymer ?
#
loop_
_entity_poly.entity_id
_entity_poly.type
_entity_poly.pdbx_seq_one_letter_code
_entity_poly.pdbx_strand_id
1 'polypeptide(L)'
;IFTDPVSPCGQIIALHFSIPSVFFLRMVPCAIDVHAAQSPDPPSYIPRMFSVYTDHMTFSERVKNFLIALSESFSCSIAYAPFEELASEFLQKPVTMTELLSHGSVWLKRIDFVFEYPMPVMPNMVFIGGIHCGQKK
;
A
#
# COMPACT_ATOMS: atom_id res chain seq x y z
N ILE A 1 9.93 0.36 -14.66
CA ILE A 1 9.79 1.76 -14.20
C ILE A 1 9.94 1.81 -12.69
N PHE A 2 10.80 2.68 -12.18
CA PHE A 2 10.92 2.95 -10.74
C PHE A 2 9.99 4.11 -10.38
N THR A 3 8.99 3.90 -9.53
CA THR A 3 7.92 4.89 -9.29
C THR A 3 7.38 4.83 -7.87
N ASP A 4 6.84 5.95 -7.38
CA ASP A 4 6.05 5.99 -6.15
C ASP A 4 4.59 5.59 -6.47
N PRO A 5 4.02 4.55 -5.83
CA PRO A 5 2.65 4.09 -6.09
C PRO A 5 1.56 5.07 -5.63
N VAL A 6 1.87 6.08 -4.82
CA VAL A 6 0.92 7.16 -4.49
C VAL A 6 0.60 8.01 -5.73
N SER A 7 1.54 8.10 -6.68
CA SER A 7 1.29 8.69 -8.00
C SER A 7 1.17 7.57 -9.06
N PRO A 8 -0.05 7.18 -9.43
CA PRO A 8 -0.27 5.99 -10.27
C PRO A 8 0.20 6.16 -11.71
N CYS A 9 0.51 7.38 -12.17
CA CYS A 9 0.92 7.67 -13.55
C CYS A 9 2.10 6.81 -14.01
N GLY A 10 3.11 6.61 -13.15
CA GLY A 10 4.26 5.77 -13.48
C GLY A 10 3.87 4.31 -13.70
N GLN A 11 2.89 3.80 -12.95
CA GLN A 11 2.36 2.45 -13.09
C GLN A 11 1.49 2.29 -14.33
N ILE A 12 0.65 3.30 -14.64
CA ILE A 12 -0.19 3.32 -15.85
C ILE A 12 0.70 3.20 -17.09
N ILE A 13 1.77 4.00 -17.17
CA ILE A 13 2.74 3.95 -18.26
C ILE A 13 3.46 2.59 -18.29
N ALA A 14 3.87 2.07 -17.13
CA ALA A 14 4.55 0.78 -17.04
C ALA A 14 3.68 -0.35 -17.62
N LEU A 15 2.39 -0.35 -17.29
CA LEU A 15 1.44 -1.35 -17.78
C LEU A 15 1.19 -1.21 -19.27
N HIS A 16 1.00 0.01 -19.78
CA HIS A 16 0.80 0.28 -21.20
C HIS A 16 1.96 -0.21 -22.08
N PHE A 17 3.21 0.00 -21.62
CA PHE A 17 4.40 -0.46 -22.32
C PHE A 17 4.87 -1.87 -21.92
N SER A 18 4.13 -2.58 -21.05
CA SER A 18 4.50 -3.91 -20.55
C SER A 18 5.90 -3.98 -19.90
N ILE A 19 6.29 -2.93 -19.17
CA ILE A 19 7.58 -2.83 -18.49
C ILE A 19 7.39 -3.18 -17.00
N PRO A 20 8.26 -4.01 -16.39
CA PRO A 20 8.17 -4.30 -14.96
C PRO A 20 8.33 -3.02 -14.13
N SER A 21 7.49 -2.84 -13.12
CA SER A 21 7.55 -1.71 -12.20
C SER A 21 8.09 -2.11 -10.83
N VAL A 22 8.89 -1.20 -10.26
CA VAL A 22 9.42 -1.30 -8.90
C VAL A 22 8.88 -0.12 -8.13
N PHE A 23 8.12 -0.40 -7.08
CA PHE A 23 7.50 0.62 -6.25
C PHE A 23 8.43 1.05 -5.13
N PHE A 24 8.54 2.36 -4.94
CA PHE A 24 9.31 2.96 -3.86
C PHE A 24 8.38 3.77 -2.97
N LEU A 25 8.09 3.26 -1.78
CA LEU A 25 7.07 3.82 -0.91
C LEU A 25 7.43 3.65 0.56
N ARG A 26 6.82 4.46 1.43
CA ARG A 26 6.75 4.12 2.86
C ARG A 26 5.51 3.25 3.11
N MET A 27 4.34 3.76 2.73
CA MET A 27 3.04 3.11 2.84
C MET A 27 2.05 3.78 1.88
N VAL A 28 0.99 3.09 1.49
CA VAL A 28 -0.14 3.69 0.77
C VAL A 28 -1.33 3.78 1.72
N PRO A 29 -2.10 4.89 1.72
CA PRO A 29 -3.34 4.99 2.47
C PRO A 29 -4.27 3.78 2.25
N CYS A 30 -5.05 3.45 3.26
CA CYS A 30 -6.05 2.37 3.22
C CYS A 30 -5.49 0.98 2.91
N ALA A 31 -4.20 0.75 3.19
CA ALA A 31 -3.53 -0.53 2.99
C ALA A 31 -3.62 -1.07 1.54
N ILE A 32 -3.74 -0.18 0.54
CA ILE A 32 -3.83 -0.57 -0.87
C ILE A 32 -2.59 -1.36 -1.29
N ASP A 33 -1.40 -0.99 -0.80
CA ASP A 33 -0.16 -1.73 -1.06
C ASP A 33 -0.18 -3.16 -0.50
N VAL A 34 -0.85 -3.38 0.64
CA VAL A 34 -1.01 -4.69 1.26
C VAL A 34 -1.99 -5.53 0.43
N HIS A 35 -3.13 -4.95 0.06
CA HIS A 35 -4.14 -5.60 -0.78
C HIS A 35 -3.64 -5.90 -2.20
N ALA A 36 -2.94 -4.96 -2.83
CA ALA A 36 -2.37 -5.10 -4.17
C ALA A 36 -1.28 -6.18 -4.21
N ALA A 37 -0.50 -6.32 -3.13
CA ALA A 37 0.44 -7.42 -2.97
C ALA A 37 -0.21 -8.76 -2.58
N GLN A 38 -1.55 -8.81 -2.46
CA GLN A 38 -2.31 -10.00 -2.07
C GLN A 38 -1.98 -10.50 -0.64
N SER A 39 -1.56 -9.60 0.23
CA SER A 39 -1.24 -9.89 1.62
C SER A 39 -2.49 -9.79 2.52
N PRO A 40 -2.67 -10.64 3.54
CA PRO A 40 -3.76 -10.50 4.50
C PRO A 40 -3.67 -9.20 5.31
N ASP A 41 -4.79 -8.49 5.47
CA ASP A 41 -4.89 -7.28 6.31
C ASP A 41 -6.03 -7.38 7.34
N PRO A 42 -5.92 -8.25 8.36
CA PRO A 42 -6.96 -8.43 9.36
C PRO A 42 -6.98 -7.31 10.42
N PRO A 43 -8.09 -6.56 10.54
CA PRO A 43 -8.22 -5.46 11.50
C PRO A 43 -8.33 -5.92 12.96
N SER A 44 -8.32 -7.23 13.24
CA SER A 44 -8.39 -7.76 14.58
C SER A 44 -7.05 -7.68 15.33
N TYR A 45 -5.92 -7.62 14.63
CA TYR A 45 -4.59 -7.52 15.24
C TYR A 45 -3.65 -6.55 14.50
N ILE A 46 -4.02 -6.08 13.31
CA ILE A 46 -3.29 -5.01 12.62
C ILE A 46 -3.95 -3.67 12.95
N PRO A 47 -3.28 -2.77 13.69
CA PRO A 47 -3.84 -1.46 14.01
C PRO A 47 -3.90 -0.57 12.76
N ARG A 48 -5.02 0.14 12.57
CA ARG A 48 -5.17 1.11 11.48
C ARG A 48 -4.31 2.33 11.73
N MET A 49 -3.89 2.95 10.63
CA MET A 49 -3.10 4.17 10.69
C MET A 49 -3.87 5.24 11.47
N PHE A 50 -3.15 6.04 12.28
CA PHE A 50 -3.72 7.09 13.13
C PHE A 50 -4.65 6.64 14.27
N SER A 51 -4.91 5.33 14.44
CA SER A 51 -5.69 4.81 15.58
C SER A 51 -4.93 4.87 16.91
N VAL A 52 -3.59 5.02 16.87
CA VAL A 52 -2.68 5.00 18.02
C VAL A 52 -2.70 3.66 18.79
N TYR A 53 -3.35 2.63 18.25
CA TYR A 53 -3.37 1.30 18.84
C TYR A 53 -2.08 0.52 18.54
N THR A 54 -1.87 -0.53 19.32
CA THR A 54 -0.77 -1.49 19.16
C THR A 54 -1.29 -2.81 18.59
N ASP A 55 -0.43 -3.80 18.39
CA ASP A 55 -0.81 -5.18 18.09
C ASP A 55 -1.61 -5.85 19.24
N HIS A 56 -1.48 -5.31 20.45
CA HIS A 56 -2.27 -5.71 21.62
C HIS A 56 -3.50 -4.80 21.82
N MET A 57 -4.60 -5.17 21.18
CA MET A 57 -5.90 -4.51 21.34
C MET A 57 -6.89 -5.32 22.18
N THR A 58 -7.61 -4.65 23.08
CA THR A 58 -8.82 -5.14 23.75
C THR A 58 -9.97 -5.32 22.75
N PHE A 59 -11.03 -6.02 23.15
CA PHE A 59 -12.18 -6.25 22.26
C PHE A 59 -12.81 -4.93 21.75
N SER A 60 -12.97 -3.93 22.61
CA SER A 60 -13.55 -2.63 22.22
C SER A 60 -12.65 -1.85 21.26
N GLU A 61 -11.33 -1.92 21.45
CA GLU A 61 -10.36 -1.33 20.53
C GLU A 61 -10.39 -2.02 19.17
N ARG A 62 -10.51 -3.36 19.13
CA ARG A 62 -10.66 -4.12 17.87
C ARG A 62 -11.92 -3.72 17.11
N VAL A 63 -13.04 -3.53 17.81
CA VAL A 63 -14.29 -3.06 17.20
C VAL A 63 -14.10 -1.65 16.61
N LYS A 64 -13.47 -0.73 17.35
CA LYS A 64 -13.16 0.62 16.84
C LYS A 64 -12.21 0.56 15.64
N ASN A 65 -11.17 -0.26 15.71
CA ASN A 65 -10.20 -0.45 14.65
C ASN A 65 -10.87 -0.96 13.36
N PHE A 66 -11.80 -1.89 13.50
CA PHE A 66 -12.62 -2.38 12.39
C PHE A 66 -13.50 -1.27 11.77
N LEU A 67 -14.15 -0.43 12.60
CA LEU A 67 -14.94 0.70 12.11
C LEU A 67 -14.07 1.74 11.37
N ILE A 68 -12.85 2.00 11.86
CA ILE A 68 -11.88 2.86 11.17
C ILE A 68 -11.53 2.26 9.80
N ALA A 69 -11.23 0.96 9.74
CA ALA A 69 -10.90 0.28 8.48
C ALA A 69 -12.03 0.40 7.44
N LEU A 70 -13.30 0.26 7.87
CA LEU A 70 -14.46 0.45 7.00
C LEU A 70 -14.58 1.90 6.50
N SER A 71 -14.38 2.88 7.38
CA SER A 71 -14.42 4.31 7.02
C SER A 71 -13.30 4.68 6.05
N GLU A 72 -12.12 4.09 6.22
CA GLU A 72 -10.96 4.28 5.33
C GLU A 72 -11.26 3.76 3.92
N SER A 73 -11.80 2.55 3.78
CA SER A 73 -12.18 1.98 2.48
C SER A 73 -13.10 2.89 1.68
N PHE A 74 -14.12 3.47 2.34
CA PHE A 74 -15.02 4.43 1.70
C PHE A 74 -14.30 5.71 1.29
N SER A 75 -13.50 6.27 2.20
CA SER A 75 -12.76 7.52 1.96
C SER A 75 -11.74 7.39 0.83
N CYS A 76 -11.03 6.26 0.77
CA CYS A 76 -10.06 5.99 -0.28
C CYS A 76 -10.71 5.73 -1.64
N SER A 77 -11.85 5.05 -1.70
CA SER A 77 -12.58 4.90 -2.96
C SER A 77 -12.88 6.26 -3.60
N ILE A 78 -13.29 7.26 -2.81
CA ILE A 78 -13.51 8.63 -3.30
C ILE A 78 -12.19 9.30 -3.70
N ALA A 79 -11.14 9.17 -2.88
CA ALA A 79 -9.85 9.82 -3.14
C ALA A 79 -9.14 9.28 -4.40
N TYR A 80 -9.30 7.99 -4.71
CA TYR A 80 -8.65 7.34 -5.85
C TYR A 80 -9.51 7.32 -7.13
N ALA A 81 -10.81 7.60 -7.05
CA ALA A 81 -11.70 7.60 -8.21
C ALA A 81 -11.19 8.41 -9.43
N PRO A 82 -10.63 9.64 -9.27
CA PRO A 82 -10.12 10.39 -10.42
C PRO A 82 -8.94 9.70 -11.11
N PHE A 83 -8.11 8.98 -10.35
CA PHE A 83 -6.99 8.24 -10.90
C PHE A 83 -7.43 6.93 -11.57
N GLU A 84 -8.45 6.27 -11.02
CA GLU A 84 -9.07 5.09 -11.64
C GLU A 84 -9.75 5.43 -12.96
N GLU A 85 -10.45 6.57 -13.03
CA GLU A 85 -11.04 7.09 -14.26
C GLU A 85 -9.97 7.37 -15.33
N LEU A 86 -8.93 8.12 -14.96
CA LEU A 86 -7.79 8.42 -15.84
C LEU A 86 -7.09 7.14 -16.33
N ALA A 87 -6.82 6.20 -15.42
CA ALA A 87 -6.18 4.94 -15.76
C ALA A 87 -7.05 4.11 -16.70
N SER A 88 -8.36 4.09 -16.46
CA SER A 88 -9.31 3.33 -17.26
C SER A 88 -9.45 3.90 -18.67
N GLU A 89 -9.47 5.22 -18.81
CA GLU A 89 -9.48 5.91 -20.10
C GLU A 89 -8.17 5.65 -20.87
N PHE A 90 -7.02 5.81 -20.22
CA PHE A 90 -5.72 5.64 -20.88
C PHE A 90 -5.45 4.18 -21.29
N LEU A 91 -5.79 3.22 -20.44
CA LEU A 91 -5.61 1.79 -20.69
C LEU A 91 -6.76 1.16 -21.48
N GLN A 92 -7.84 1.93 -21.75
CA GLN A 92 -9.04 1.47 -22.48
C GLN A 92 -9.69 0.24 -21.83
N LYS A 93 -9.61 0.11 -20.51
CA LYS A 93 -10.17 -1.00 -19.71
C LYS A 93 -10.52 -0.50 -18.32
N PRO A 94 -11.68 -0.87 -17.72
CA PRO A 94 -11.95 -0.55 -16.33
C PRO A 94 -10.88 -1.18 -15.41
N VAL A 95 -10.24 -0.35 -14.59
CA VAL A 95 -9.21 -0.77 -13.64
C VAL A 95 -9.41 -0.06 -12.31
N THR A 96 -9.21 -0.80 -11.21
CA THR A 96 -9.15 -0.22 -9.86
C THR A 96 -7.72 0.08 -9.47
N MET A 97 -7.52 0.94 -8.46
CA MET A 97 -6.18 1.28 -7.97
C MET A 97 -5.45 0.03 -7.44
N THR A 98 -6.18 -0.84 -6.74
CA THR A 98 -5.64 -2.10 -6.23
C THR A 98 -5.23 -3.04 -7.36
N GLU A 99 -6.06 -3.17 -8.42
CA GLU A 99 -5.72 -3.97 -9.60
C GLU A 99 -4.51 -3.39 -10.34
N LEU A 100 -4.48 -2.08 -10.57
CA LEU A 100 -3.38 -1.38 -11.24
C LEU A 100 -2.05 -1.62 -10.53
N LEU A 101 -2.03 -1.50 -9.20
CA LEU A 101 -0.84 -1.70 -8.38
C LEU A 101 -0.50 -3.19 -8.18
N SER A 102 -1.45 -4.13 -8.34
CA SER A 102 -1.16 -5.56 -8.24
C SER A 102 -0.19 -6.07 -9.32
N HIS A 103 -0.06 -5.34 -10.43
CA HIS A 103 0.92 -5.61 -11.48
C HIS A 103 2.36 -5.17 -11.13
N GLY A 104 2.61 -4.66 -9.93
CA GLY A 104 3.94 -4.30 -9.45
C GLY A 104 4.85 -5.52 -9.25
N SER A 105 6.08 -5.44 -9.74
CA SER A 105 7.04 -6.55 -9.62
C SER A 105 7.69 -6.63 -8.24
N VAL A 106 8.09 -5.48 -7.67
CA VAL A 106 8.77 -5.41 -6.36
C VAL A 106 8.29 -4.18 -5.58
N TRP A 107 8.07 -4.35 -4.28
CA TRP A 107 7.73 -3.30 -3.34
C TRP A 107 8.95 -2.97 -2.48
N LEU A 108 9.64 -1.88 -2.78
CA LEU A 108 10.71 -1.34 -1.95
C LEU A 108 10.13 -0.43 -0.87
N LYS A 109 10.04 -0.99 0.33
CA LYS A 109 9.42 -0.39 1.52
C LYS A 109 10.46 0.40 2.32
N ARG A 110 10.33 1.73 2.38
CA ARG A 110 11.14 2.64 3.19
C ARG A 110 10.81 2.59 4.69
N ILE A 111 10.58 1.39 5.21
CA ILE A 111 10.36 1.09 6.61
C ILE A 111 11.25 -0.09 6.99
N ASP A 112 11.54 -0.21 8.29
CA ASP A 112 12.27 -1.34 8.84
C ASP A 112 11.30 -2.16 9.70
N PHE A 113 11.33 -3.47 9.56
CA PHE A 113 10.43 -4.36 10.30
C PHE A 113 10.63 -4.25 11.82
N VAL A 114 11.77 -3.74 12.31
CA VAL A 114 12.05 -3.55 13.74
C VAL A 114 11.18 -2.43 14.35
N PHE A 115 10.74 -1.45 13.56
CA PHE A 115 9.98 -0.29 14.04
C PHE A 115 8.48 -0.37 13.73
N GLU A 116 8.03 -1.43 13.08
CA GLU A 116 6.65 -1.59 12.62
C GLU A 116 6.01 -2.77 13.34
N TYR A 117 4.70 -2.71 13.57
CA TYR A 117 3.98 -3.81 14.19
C TYR A 117 3.98 -5.05 13.29
N PRO A 118 3.86 -6.27 13.87
CA PRO A 118 3.79 -7.49 13.08
C PRO A 118 2.68 -7.41 12.03
N MET A 119 3.07 -7.47 10.76
CA MET A 119 2.16 -7.52 9.63
C MET A 119 2.61 -8.58 8.62
N PRO A 120 1.68 -9.20 7.86
CA PRO A 120 2.04 -10.18 6.85
C PRO A 120 2.89 -9.56 5.72
N VAL A 121 3.99 -10.24 5.37
CA VAL A 121 4.97 -9.81 4.36
C VAL A 121 4.95 -10.77 3.17
N MET A 122 4.89 -10.23 1.96
CA MET A 122 4.93 -11.02 0.73
C MET A 122 6.35 -11.13 0.16
N PRO A 123 6.69 -12.19 -0.60
CA PRO A 123 8.05 -12.39 -1.12
C PRO A 123 8.57 -11.28 -2.03
N ASN A 124 7.68 -10.52 -2.67
CA ASN A 124 8.02 -9.36 -3.50
C ASN A 124 8.15 -8.04 -2.72
N MET A 125 8.02 -8.07 -1.39
CA MET A 125 8.24 -6.91 -0.51
C MET A 125 9.65 -6.93 0.08
N VAL A 126 10.40 -5.85 -0.14
CA VAL A 126 11.76 -5.69 0.37
C VAL A 126 11.83 -4.45 1.25
N PHE A 127 12.19 -4.64 2.51
CA PHE A 127 12.40 -3.56 3.47
C PHE A 127 13.76 -2.91 3.24
N ILE A 128 13.73 -1.61 2.98
CA ILE A 128 14.89 -0.75 2.74
C ILE A 128 14.91 0.41 3.74
N GLY A 129 14.60 0.11 5.00
CA GLY A 129 14.81 1.02 6.12
C GLY A 129 16.28 1.45 6.22
N GLY A 130 16.54 2.67 6.72
CA GLY A 130 17.91 3.14 6.96
C GLY A 130 18.74 3.53 5.73
N ILE A 131 18.19 3.49 4.51
CA ILE A 131 18.92 3.88 3.28
C ILE A 131 19.47 5.33 3.29
N HIS A 132 18.90 6.21 4.12
CA HIS A 132 19.35 7.60 4.26
C HIS A 132 20.51 7.75 5.25
N CYS A 133 20.87 6.70 6.00
CA CYS A 133 22.00 6.73 6.91
C CYS A 133 23.30 6.62 6.13
N GLY A 134 24.18 7.63 6.24
CA GLY A 134 25.53 7.53 5.73
C GLY A 134 26.31 6.46 6.49
N GLN A 135 27.18 5.71 5.80
CA GLN A 135 28.13 4.86 6.50
C GLN A 135 29.00 5.74 7.41
N LYS A 136 29.12 5.36 8.69
CA LYS A 136 30.23 5.89 9.51
C LYS A 136 31.52 5.49 8.79
N LYS A 137 32.23 6.48 8.25
CA LYS A 137 33.59 6.32 7.74
C LYS A 137 34.51 5.83 8.85
#